data_AF-A0A7V3XHX9-F1
#
_entry.id   AF-A0A7V3XHX9-F1
#
_cell.length_a   1.000
_cell.length_b   1.000
_cell.length_c   1.000
_cell.angle_alpha   90.00
_cell.angle_beta   90.00
_cell.angle_gamma   90.00
#
_symmetry.space_group_name_H-M   'P 1'
#
loop_
_entity.id
_entity.type
_entity.pdbx_description
1 polymer ?
#
loop_
_entity_poly.entity_id
_entity_poly.type
_entity_poly.pdbx_seq_one_letter_code
_entity_poly.pdbx_strand_id
1 'polypeptide(L)' 'MLAFWGLVIAGIVLAIRWIAGERRRPATDRALEILRERYARGEIGKEEFEARRRDLEAA' A
#
# COMPACT_ATOMS: atom_id res chain seq x y z
N MET A 1 23.27 5.12 -31.49
CA MET A 1 23.90 4.93 -30.15
C MET A 1 22.94 5.34 -29.04
N LEU A 2 22.50 6.60 -29.01
CA LEU A 2 21.59 7.15 -27.96
C LEU A 2 20.15 6.59 -28.02
N ALA A 3 19.62 6.30 -29.21
CA ALA A 3 18.28 5.74 -29.36
C ALA A 3 18.13 4.35 -28.70
N PHE A 4 19.19 3.54 -28.72
CA PHE A 4 19.24 2.25 -28.04
C PHE A 4 19.15 2.42 -26.52
N TRP A 5 19.92 3.37 -25.97
CA TRP A 5 19.87 3.72 -24.55
C TRP A 5 18.50 4.28 -24.12
N GLY A 6 17.84 5.05 -24.99
CA GLY A 6 16.47 5.52 -24.73
C GLY A 6 15.47 4.38 -24.56
N LEU A 7 15.53 3.36 -25.42
CA LEU A 7 14.67 2.18 -25.33
C LEU A 7 14.94 1.37 -24.05
N VAL A 8 16.22 1.19 -23.70
CA VAL A 8 16.62 0.47 -22.48
C VAL A 8 16.12 1.21 -21.22
N ILE A 9 16.29 2.53 -21.15
CA ILE A 9 15.81 3.34 -20.02
C ILE A 9 14.28 3.28 -19.94
N ALA A 10 13.58 3.40 -21.07
CA ALA A 10 12.12 3.30 -21.11
C ALA A 10 11.63 1.94 -20.59
N GLY A 11 12.28 0.84 -20.97
CA GLY A 11 11.98 -0.50 -20.47
C GLY A 11 12.20 -0.64 -18.97
N ILE A 12 13.32 -0.12 -18.45
CA ILE A 12 13.62 -0.12 -17.01
C ILE A 12 12.58 0.70 -16.24
N VAL A 13 12.23 1.90 -16.73
CA VAL A 13 11.23 2.76 -16.08
C VAL A 13 9.85 2.09 -16.07
N LEU A 14 9.45 1.42 -17.16
CA LEU A 14 8.20 0.66 -17.20
C LEU A 14 8.20 -0.49 -16.19
N ALA A 15 9.29 -1.27 -16.14
CA ALA A 15 9.43 -2.38 -15.21
C ALA A 15 9.36 -1.92 -13.75
N ILE A 16 10.05 -0.83 -13.40
CA ILE A 16 9.99 -0.24 -12.06
C ILE A 16 8.59 0.29 -11.78
N ARG A 17 7.92 0.96 -12.73
CA ARG A 17 6.54 1.43 -12.55
C ARG A 17 5.54 0.30 -12.29
N TRP A 18 5.71 -0.84 -12.94
CA TRP A 18 4.84 -2.00 -12.72
C TRP A 18 5.06 -2.61 -11.33
N ILE A 19 6.33 -2.88 -10.97
CA ILE A 19 6.69 -3.45 -9.66
C ILE A 19 6.35 -2.48 -8.51
N ALA A 20 6.57 -1.18 -8.68
CA ALA A 20 6.22 -0.17 -7.68
C ALA A 20 4.72 0.15 -7.65
N GLY A 21 4.01 -0.07 -8.77
CA GLY A 21 2.55 0.02 -8.85
C GLY A 21 1.87 -1.02 -7.98
N GLU A 22 2.36 -2.26 -7.98
CA GLU A 22 1.90 -3.33 -7.09
C GLU A 22 2.13 -3.03 -5.60
N ARG A 23 3.16 -2.23 -5.27
CA ARG A 23 3.49 -1.85 -3.89
C ARG A 23 2.77 -0.60 -3.39
N ARG A 24 2.02 0.11 -4.25
CA ARG A 24 1.02 1.08 -3.78
C ARG A 24 -0.20 0.30 -3.30
N ARG A 25 -0.04 -0.40 -2.18
CA ARG A 25 -1.19 -0.74 -1.34
C ARG A 25 -1.96 0.57 -1.16
N PRO A 26 -3.27 0.62 -1.44
CA PRO A 26 -4.07 1.79 -1.18
C PRO A 26 -3.82 2.24 0.26
N ALA A 27 -3.80 3.55 0.52
CA ALA A 27 -3.53 4.06 1.87
C ALA A 27 -4.44 3.40 2.93
N THR A 28 -5.64 2.99 2.52
CA THR A 28 -6.60 2.16 3.26
C THR A 28 -6.02 0.84 3.76
N ASP A 29 -5.31 0.08 2.92
CA ASP A 29 -4.69 -1.20 3.30
C ASP A 29 -3.64 -0.99 4.39
N ARG A 30 -2.85 0.09 4.29
CA ARG A 30 -1.83 0.41 5.29
C ARG A 30 -2.45 0.84 6.62
N ALA A 31 -3.56 1.58 6.58
CA ALA A 31 -4.28 1.99 7.78
C ALA A 31 -4.93 0.79 8.50
N LEU A 32 -5.53 -0.13 7.75
CA LEU A 32 -6.11 -1.38 8.29
C LEU A 32 -5.03 -2.30 8.87
N GLU A 33 -3.86 -2.40 8.23
CA GLU A 33 -2.74 -3.20 8.71
C GLU A 33 -2.20 -2.67 10.05
N ILE A 34 -2.04 -1.35 10.19
CA ILE A 34 -1.65 -0.70 11.45
C ILE A 34 -2.72 -0.93 12.53
N LEU A 35 -4.01 -0.78 12.18
CA LEU A 35 -5.11 -0.97 13.12
C LEU A 35 -5.12 -2.42 13.66
N ARG A 36 -4.93 -3.41 12.78
CA ARG A 36 -4.88 -4.82 13.15
C ARG A 36 -3.66 -5.15 14.02
N GLU A 37 -2.52 -4.52 13.76
CA GLU A 37 -1.31 -4.71 14.58
C GLU A 37 -1.49 -4.18 16.01
N ARG A 38 -2.16 -3.03 16.18
CA ARG A 38 -2.48 -2.48 17.51
C ARG A 38 -3.47 -3.36 18.28
N TYR A 39 -4.45 -3.93 17.59
CA TYR A 39 -5.38 -4.89 18.19
C TYR A 39 -4.65 -6.16 18.64
N ALA A 40 -3.73 -6.68 17.82
CA ALA A 40 -2.91 -7.83 18.17
C ALA A 40 -1.97 -7.56 19.36
N ARG A 41 -1.49 -6.32 19.49
CA ARG A 41 -0.74 -5.85 20.67
C ARG A 41 -1.60 -5.65 21.91
N GLY A 42 -2.93 -5.63 21.77
CA GLY A 42 -3.86 -5.33 22.86
C GLY A 42 -3.91 -3.84 23.24
N GLU A 43 -3.37 -2.95 22.40
CA GLU A 43 -3.43 -1.49 22.62
C GLU A 43 -4.86 -0.94 22.44
N ILE A 44 -5.69 -1.65 21.67
CA ILE A 44 -7.09 -1.30 21.40
C ILE A 44 -8.01 -2.49 21.62
N GLY A 45 -9.22 -2.22 22.12
CA GLY A 45 -10.26 -3.22 22.30
C GLY A 45 -11.00 -3.56 21.01
N LYS A 46 -11.80 -4.64 21.05
CA LYS A 46 -12.56 -5.13 19.90
C LYS A 46 -13.57 -4.10 19.36
N GLU A 47 -14.28 -3.40 20.24
CA GLU A 47 -15.24 -2.35 19.83
C GLU A 47 -14.55 -1.19 19.11
N GLU A 48 -13.40 -0.74 19.61
CA GLU A 48 -12.64 0.35 18.99
C GLU A 48 -12.03 -0.09 17.65
N PHE A 49 -11.59 -1.35 17.54
CA PHE A 49 -11.15 -1.94 16.29
C PHE A 49 -12.28 -1.96 15.26
N GLU A 50 -13.47 -2.46 15.60
CA GLU A 50 -14.59 -2.55 14.66
C GLU A 50 -15.09 -1.19 14.18
N ALA A 51 -15.16 -0.19 15.08
CA ALA A 51 -15.54 1.17 14.72
C ALA A 51 -14.55 1.78 13.71
N ARG A 52 -13.25 1.76 14.02
CA ARG A 52 -12.21 2.31 13.13
C ARG A 52 -12.08 1.53 11.83
N ARG A 53 -12.32 0.21 11.85
CA ARG A 53 -12.30 -0.61 10.64
C ARG A 53 -13.42 -0.22 9.68
N ARG A 54 -14.63 0.00 10.19
CA ARG A 54 -15.78 0.48 9.40
C ARG A 54 -15.52 1.87 8.82
N ASP A 55 -14.96 2.78 9.60
CA ASP A 55 -14.62 4.13 9.12
C ASP A 55 -13.59 4.08 7.97
N LEU A 56 -12.60 3.19 8.08
CA LEU A 56 -11.59 2.99 7.02
C LEU A 56 -12.12 2.24 5.80
N GLU A 57 -13.09 1.34 5.95
CA GLU A 57 -13.77 0.66 4.83
C GLU A 57 -14.80 1.55 4.13
N ALA A 58 -15.33 2.57 4.81
CA ALA A 58 -16.35 3.49 4.30
C ALA A 58 -15.80 4.76 3.63
N ALA A 59 -14.49 5.03 3.76
CA ALA A 59 -13.79 6.19 3.18
C ALA A 59 -13.13 5.86 1.83
#